data_AF-A0A0K0EC47-F1
#
_entry.id   AF-A0A0K0EC47-F1
#
_cell.length_a   1.000
_cell.length_b   1.000
_cell.length_c   1.000
_cell.angle_alpha   90.00
_cell.angle_beta   90.00
_cell.angle_gamma   90.00
#
_symmetry.space_group_name_H-M   'P 1'
#
loop_
_entity.id
_entity.type
_entity.pdbx_description
1 polymer ?
#
loop_
_entity_poly.entity_id
_entity_poly.type
_entity_poly.pdbx_seq_one_letter_code
_entity_poly.pdbx_strand_id
1 'polypeptide(L)'
;MIKFILFISIFLTLIISLVFSCIGTICQPFSNTATITYNVEPTPSLTYNTNVTRVSGQFPTAASLAGNLESLANDVIYNIANQFSPYASSFFSHTVTVDQNGLLNANIIPQTCPDNNQRTIAAAGTYYVLDKVVIKRIQPQNCSNGAVQPVPSSPGLTTLNYKINFKILTGQTLCYTHWITIADAIKSRISTAGSIFLGNGVITKPT
;
A
#
# COMPACT_ATOMS: atom_id res chain seq x y z
N MET A 1 3.62 24.19 49.48
CA MET A 1 2.64 23.17 49.01
C MET A 1 1.70 23.69 47.92
N ILE A 2 1.14 24.91 48.01
CA ILE A 2 0.18 25.46 47.03
C ILE A 2 0.72 25.52 45.58
N LYS A 3 2.00 25.83 45.36
CA LYS A 3 2.61 25.86 44.02
C LYS A 3 2.68 24.49 43.32
N PHE A 4 2.75 23.39 44.08
CA PHE A 4 2.80 22.03 43.52
C PHE A 4 1.42 21.55 43.06
N ILE A 5 0.36 21.96 43.77
CA ILE A 5 -1.02 21.64 43.41
C ILE A 5 -1.41 22.32 42.09
N LEU A 6 -1.05 23.59 41.91
CA LEU A 6 -1.33 24.36 40.68
C LEU A 6 -0.63 23.78 39.43
N PHE A 7 0.60 23.25 39.58
CA PHE A 7 1.32 22.65 38.48
C PHE A 7 0.68 21.32 38.04
N ILE A 8 0.19 20.51 38.99
CA ILE A 8 -0.51 19.26 38.70
C ILE A 8 -1.84 19.54 38.00
N SER A 9 -2.61 20.56 38.40
CA SER A 9 -3.89 20.87 37.74
C SER A 9 -3.74 21.41 36.32
N ILE A 10 -2.71 22.22 36.03
CA ILE A 10 -2.43 22.67 34.66
C ILE A 10 -1.94 21.52 33.78
N PHE A 11 -1.14 20.60 34.33
CA PHE A 11 -0.67 19.42 33.60
C PHE A 11 -1.83 18.44 33.32
N LEU A 12 -2.75 18.28 34.26
CA LEU A 12 -3.92 17.40 34.10
C LEU A 12 -4.90 17.95 33.07
N THR A 13 -5.15 19.26 33.00
CA THR A 13 -6.05 19.84 31.99
C THR A 13 -5.44 19.82 30.58
N LEU A 14 -4.11 19.93 30.45
CA LEU A 14 -3.44 19.79 29.15
C LEU A 14 -3.43 18.33 28.66
N ILE A 15 -3.22 17.35 29.55
CA ILE A 15 -3.34 15.93 29.22
C ILE A 15 -4.80 15.58 28.89
N ILE A 16 -5.76 16.10 29.66
CA ILE A 16 -7.18 15.88 29.35
C ILE A 16 -7.51 16.49 27.99
N SER A 17 -7.09 17.71 27.66
CA SER A 17 -7.42 18.29 26.35
C SER A 17 -6.71 17.61 25.16
N LEU A 18 -5.51 17.04 25.36
CA LEU A 18 -4.84 16.22 24.32
C LEU A 18 -5.41 14.80 24.19
N VAL A 19 -5.91 14.20 25.28
CA VAL A 19 -6.51 12.85 25.26
C VAL A 19 -8.01 12.91 24.93
N PHE A 20 -8.68 14.03 25.21
CA PHE A 20 -10.12 14.25 25.02
C PHE A 20 -10.48 15.15 23.84
N SER A 21 -9.61 15.59 22.94
CA SER A 21 -10.09 16.12 21.65
C SER A 21 -10.83 15.05 20.81
N CYS A 22 -10.88 13.80 21.28
CA CYS A 22 -11.72 12.71 20.79
C CYS A 22 -12.90 12.35 21.73
N ILE A 23 -13.63 13.34 22.29
CA ILE A 23 -14.84 13.09 23.11
C ILE A 23 -15.89 12.28 22.31
N GLY A 24 -15.93 10.97 22.54
CA GLY A 24 -17.10 10.08 22.62
C GLY A 24 -18.01 9.86 21.40
N THR A 25 -18.33 10.87 20.60
CA THR A 25 -19.36 10.75 19.55
C THR A 25 -18.80 10.51 18.15
N ILE A 26 -17.57 10.96 17.87
CA ILE A 26 -16.99 10.92 16.52
C ILE A 26 -16.07 9.69 16.31
N CYS A 27 -15.52 9.11 17.37
CA CYS A 27 -14.52 8.04 17.29
C CYS A 27 -14.97 6.83 18.12
N GLN A 28 -15.99 6.11 17.64
CA GLN A 28 -16.43 4.85 18.24
C GLN A 28 -15.33 3.78 18.08
N PRO A 29 -15.01 2.99 19.13
CA PRO A 29 -14.10 1.86 19.04
C PRO A 29 -14.45 0.94 17.87
N PHE A 30 -13.48 0.66 17.00
CA PHE A 30 -13.67 -0.22 15.85
C PHE A 30 -12.99 -1.57 16.06
N SER A 31 -11.67 -1.57 16.12
CA SER A 31 -10.84 -2.76 16.34
C SER A 31 -9.36 -2.36 16.43
N ASN A 32 -8.57 -3.14 17.16
CA ASN A 32 -7.11 -3.06 17.12
C ASN A 32 -6.49 -3.91 16.00
N THR A 33 -7.30 -4.72 15.32
CA THR A 33 -6.89 -5.46 14.13
C THR A 33 -7.80 -5.08 12.96
N ALA A 34 -7.24 -4.78 11.80
CA ALA A 34 -8.01 -4.56 10.58
C ALA A 34 -7.29 -5.11 9.35
N THR A 35 -8.07 -5.41 8.31
CA THR A 35 -7.59 -5.65 6.97
C THR A 35 -7.92 -4.44 6.11
N ILE A 36 -6.92 -3.91 5.40
CA ILE A 36 -7.08 -2.84 4.43
C ILE A 36 -6.79 -3.39 3.04
N THR A 37 -7.79 -3.35 2.16
CA THR A 37 -7.71 -3.89 0.81
C THR A 37 -7.73 -2.78 -0.24
N TYR A 38 -6.80 -2.83 -1.20
CA TYR A 38 -6.76 -1.95 -2.36
C TYR A 38 -6.73 -2.74 -3.66
N ASN A 39 -7.44 -2.25 -4.68
CA ASN A 39 -7.24 -2.66 -6.07
C ASN A 39 -6.46 -1.56 -6.79
N VAL A 40 -5.38 -1.95 -7.47
CA VAL A 40 -4.39 -1.02 -8.00
C VAL A 40 -4.00 -1.42 -9.42
N GLU A 41 -3.90 -0.44 -10.32
CA GLU A 41 -3.12 -0.55 -11.55
C GLU A 41 -1.65 -0.29 -11.21
N PRO A 42 -0.81 -1.34 -11.17
CA PRO A 42 0.51 -1.22 -10.61
C PRO A 42 1.48 -0.60 -11.61
N THR A 43 2.47 0.12 -11.10
CA THR A 43 3.73 0.33 -11.81
C THR A 43 4.65 -0.88 -11.63
N PRO A 44 5.76 -1.01 -12.38
CA PRO A 44 6.69 -2.13 -12.20
C PRO A 44 7.14 -2.35 -10.75
N SER A 45 7.29 -1.28 -9.96
CA SER A 45 7.69 -1.33 -8.55
C SER A 45 6.62 -1.92 -7.61
N LEU A 46 5.41 -2.14 -8.09
CA LEU A 46 4.33 -2.81 -7.36
C LEU A 46 4.04 -4.20 -7.94
N THR A 47 5.01 -4.76 -8.67
CA THR A 47 4.93 -6.11 -9.25
C THR A 47 6.18 -6.91 -8.91
N TYR A 48 6.09 -8.22 -9.08
CA TYR A 48 7.26 -9.09 -9.06
C TYR A 48 7.37 -9.90 -10.34
N ASN A 49 8.55 -10.46 -10.58
CA ASN A 49 8.82 -11.38 -11.67
C ASN A 49 10.01 -12.26 -11.28
N THR A 50 9.83 -13.57 -11.34
CA THR A 50 10.85 -14.55 -10.93
C THR A 50 11.98 -14.70 -11.94
N ASN A 51 11.83 -14.17 -13.16
CA ASN A 51 12.86 -14.22 -14.19
C ASN A 51 14.05 -13.31 -13.82
N VAL A 52 15.26 -13.78 -14.15
CA VAL A 52 16.49 -12.98 -13.96
C VAL A 52 16.54 -11.77 -14.90
N THR A 53 15.85 -11.84 -16.04
CA THR A 53 15.73 -10.76 -17.04
C THR A 53 14.54 -9.83 -16.78
N ARG A 54 14.01 -9.80 -15.56
CA ARG A 54 12.92 -8.89 -15.17
C ARG A 54 13.31 -7.42 -15.38
N VAL A 55 12.33 -6.57 -15.64
CA VAL A 55 12.61 -5.14 -15.85
C VAL A 55 12.97 -4.46 -14.52
N SER A 56 13.71 -3.36 -14.60
CA SER A 56 14.10 -2.58 -13.43
C SER A 56 12.87 -2.13 -12.62
N GLY A 57 13.02 -2.14 -11.30
CA GLY A 57 11.94 -1.83 -10.35
C GLY A 57 11.10 -3.05 -9.94
N GLN A 58 11.07 -4.14 -10.72
CA GLN A 58 10.36 -5.35 -10.30
C GLN A 58 11.10 -6.10 -9.19
N PHE A 59 10.33 -6.60 -8.23
CA PHE A 59 10.84 -7.48 -7.19
C PHE A 59 11.07 -8.90 -7.75
N PRO A 60 12.07 -9.65 -7.25
CA PRO A 60 12.34 -11.01 -7.71
C PRO A 60 11.27 -12.02 -7.28
N THR A 61 10.55 -11.77 -6.17
CA THR A 61 9.56 -12.69 -5.62
C THR A 61 8.39 -11.95 -4.99
N ALA A 62 7.25 -12.63 -4.85
CA ALA A 62 6.09 -12.11 -4.12
C ALA A 62 6.47 -11.75 -2.67
N ALA A 63 7.25 -12.60 -2.00
CA ALA A 63 7.71 -12.36 -0.63
C ALA A 63 8.56 -11.08 -0.52
N SER A 64 9.46 -10.82 -1.46
CA SER A 64 10.27 -9.60 -1.45
C SER A 64 9.44 -8.34 -1.71
N LEU A 65 8.42 -8.42 -2.56
CA LEU A 65 7.47 -7.31 -2.76
C LEU A 65 6.63 -7.09 -1.49
N ALA A 66 6.09 -8.17 -0.90
CA ALA A 66 5.33 -8.11 0.35
C ALA A 66 6.15 -7.48 1.48
N GLY A 67 7.39 -7.91 1.69
CA GLY A 67 8.27 -7.33 2.71
C GLY A 67 8.54 -5.84 2.49
N ASN A 68 8.69 -5.39 1.23
CA ASN A 68 8.82 -3.96 0.93
C ASN A 68 7.52 -3.19 1.23
N LEU A 69 6.36 -3.76 0.90
CA LEU A 69 5.05 -3.16 1.20
C LEU A 69 4.77 -3.11 2.71
N GLU A 70 5.19 -4.14 3.45
CA GLU A 70 5.16 -4.18 4.92
C GLU A 70 6.04 -3.07 5.51
N SER A 71 7.29 -2.95 5.07
CA SER A 71 8.19 -1.88 5.52
C SER A 71 7.58 -0.50 5.27
N LEU A 72 7.03 -0.27 4.08
CA LEU A 72 6.36 0.98 3.73
C LEU A 72 5.21 1.31 4.69
N ALA A 73 4.37 0.33 4.99
CA ALA A 73 3.24 0.51 5.91
C ALA A 73 3.70 0.74 7.36
N ASN A 74 4.72 0.02 7.83
CA ASN A 74 5.31 0.26 9.16
C ASN A 74 5.85 1.71 9.24
N ASP A 75 6.60 2.17 8.25
CA ASP A 75 7.13 3.53 8.21
C ASP A 75 6.01 4.58 8.23
N VAL A 76 4.93 4.35 7.47
CA VAL A 76 3.76 5.23 7.47
C VAL A 76 3.12 5.28 8.85
N ILE A 77 2.89 4.14 9.50
CA ILE A 77 2.29 4.08 10.84
C ILE A 77 3.15 4.81 11.87
N TYR A 78 4.48 4.58 11.85
CA TYR A 78 5.41 5.29 12.73
C TYR A 78 5.40 6.80 12.49
N ASN A 79 5.36 7.24 11.24
CA ASN A 79 5.31 8.67 10.92
C ASN A 79 4.01 9.33 11.39
N ILE A 80 2.85 8.68 11.20
CA ILE A 80 1.57 9.18 11.74
C ILE A 80 1.62 9.30 13.26
N ALA A 81 2.12 8.26 13.94
CA ALA A 81 2.21 8.26 15.39
C ALA A 81 3.12 9.40 15.91
N ASN A 82 4.29 9.59 15.29
CA ASN A 82 5.22 10.65 15.67
C ASN A 82 4.68 12.05 15.38
N GLN A 83 3.85 12.23 14.35
CA GLN A 83 3.13 13.49 14.10
C GLN A 83 2.09 13.79 15.18
N PHE A 84 1.43 12.76 15.70
CA PHE A 84 0.48 12.91 16.80
C PHE A 84 1.18 13.22 18.14
N SER A 85 2.20 12.44 18.48
CA SER A 85 3.07 12.69 19.62
C SER A 85 4.41 11.96 19.45
N PRO A 86 5.55 12.62 19.68
CA PRO A 86 6.87 11.95 19.65
C PRO A 86 6.97 10.76 20.62
N TYR A 87 6.10 10.71 21.64
CA TYR A 87 6.05 9.64 22.63
C TYR A 87 4.99 8.58 22.32
N ALA A 88 4.15 8.75 21.30
CA ALA A 88 3.05 7.84 20.95
C ALA A 88 3.56 6.42 20.69
N SER A 89 4.71 6.29 20.01
CA SER A 89 5.35 5.02 19.67
C SER A 89 5.70 4.16 20.89
N SER A 90 5.80 4.74 22.09
CA SER A 90 6.02 3.99 23.33
C SER A 90 4.74 3.35 23.90
N PHE A 91 3.56 3.79 23.46
CA PHE A 91 2.27 3.32 23.98
C PHE A 91 1.62 2.23 23.12
N PHE A 92 2.20 1.90 21.96
CA PHE A 92 1.71 0.81 21.14
C PHE A 92 2.86 0.07 20.46
N SER A 93 2.58 -1.18 20.10
CA SER A 93 3.33 -1.93 19.10
C SER A 93 2.38 -2.34 17.99
N HIS A 94 2.91 -2.63 16.81
CA HIS A 94 2.10 -3.09 15.70
C HIS A 94 2.83 -4.13 14.87
N THR A 95 2.05 -4.91 14.12
CA THR A 95 2.53 -5.82 13.11
C THR A 95 1.76 -5.59 11.83
N VAL A 96 2.46 -5.52 10.70
CA VAL A 96 1.89 -5.47 9.37
C VAL A 96 2.24 -6.76 8.63
N THR A 97 1.26 -7.35 7.97
CA THR A 97 1.47 -8.46 7.04
C THR A 97 0.76 -8.16 5.74
N VAL A 98 1.41 -8.44 4.61
CA VAL A 98 0.81 -8.30 3.28
C VAL A 98 0.56 -9.68 2.68
N ASP A 99 -0.68 -9.95 2.28
CA ASP A 99 -1.02 -11.19 1.58
C ASP A 99 -0.34 -11.22 0.20
N GLN A 100 0.37 -12.30 -0.07
CA GLN A 100 1.12 -12.50 -1.32
C GLN A 100 0.24 -12.94 -2.49
N ASN A 101 -0.94 -13.52 -2.22
CA ASN A 101 -1.80 -14.11 -3.27
C ASN A 101 -2.40 -13.06 -4.22
N GLY A 102 -2.59 -11.83 -3.74
CA GLY A 102 -3.10 -10.72 -4.55
C GLY A 102 -2.03 -9.98 -5.37
N LEU A 103 -0.74 -10.28 -5.13
CA LEU A 103 0.36 -9.57 -5.76
C LEU A 103 0.59 -10.06 -7.20
N LEU A 104 0.85 -9.11 -8.10
CA LEU A 104 0.97 -9.40 -9.53
C LEU A 104 2.36 -9.93 -9.94
N ASN A 105 2.41 -11.16 -10.44
CA ASN A 105 3.55 -11.67 -11.22
C ASN A 105 3.48 -11.14 -12.66
N ALA A 106 4.21 -10.07 -12.96
CA ALA A 106 4.16 -9.42 -14.26
C ALA A 106 5.40 -9.77 -15.10
N ASN A 107 5.24 -10.67 -16.07
CA ASN A 107 6.27 -10.87 -17.09
C ASN A 107 6.24 -9.72 -18.12
N ILE A 108 7.01 -8.67 -17.86
CA ILE A 108 7.06 -7.46 -18.70
C ILE A 108 8.00 -7.69 -19.88
N ILE A 109 7.43 -7.61 -21.09
CA ILE A 109 8.15 -7.67 -22.37
C ILE A 109 8.00 -6.30 -23.06
N PRO A 110 9.11 -5.59 -23.37
CA PRO A 110 9.06 -4.29 -24.04
C PRO A 110 8.30 -4.31 -25.37
N GLN A 111 7.71 -3.16 -25.73
CA GLN A 111 7.08 -2.95 -27.03
C GLN A 111 8.11 -2.49 -28.06
N THR A 112 9.09 -3.35 -28.36
CA THR A 112 10.12 -3.07 -29.37
C THR A 112 10.18 -4.20 -30.39
N CYS A 113 10.29 -3.84 -31.67
CA CYS A 113 10.58 -4.80 -32.72
C CYS A 113 12.09 -5.02 -32.79
N PRO A 114 12.56 -6.27 -32.67
CA PRO A 114 13.99 -6.58 -32.75
C PRO A 114 14.55 -6.46 -34.17
N ASP A 115 13.69 -6.56 -35.18
CA ASP A 115 14.02 -6.54 -36.61
C ASP A 115 12.80 -6.08 -37.43
N ASN A 116 12.96 -6.01 -38.75
CA ASN A 116 11.89 -5.64 -39.68
C ASN A 116 10.98 -6.81 -40.07
N ASN A 117 11.20 -8.02 -39.55
CA ASN A 117 10.45 -9.21 -39.96
C ASN A 117 9.09 -9.26 -39.28
N GLN A 118 8.15 -9.97 -39.92
CA GLN A 118 6.89 -10.29 -39.29
C GLN A 118 7.07 -11.43 -38.27
N ARG A 119 6.89 -11.14 -36.99
CA ARG A 119 7.03 -12.12 -35.90
C ARG A 119 6.23 -11.72 -34.67
N THR A 120 5.83 -12.71 -33.89
CA THR A 120 5.31 -12.49 -32.53
C THR A 120 6.47 -12.16 -31.60
N ILE A 121 6.36 -11.06 -30.86
CA ILE A 121 7.37 -10.60 -29.89
C ILE A 121 6.97 -10.85 -28.44
N ALA A 122 5.67 -10.98 -28.16
CA ALA A 122 5.18 -11.28 -26.83
C ALA A 122 3.89 -12.10 -26.91
N ALA A 123 3.77 -13.12 -26.07
CA ALA A 123 2.55 -13.91 -25.99
C ALA A 123 1.40 -13.13 -25.32
N ALA A 124 0.16 -13.57 -25.55
CA ALA A 124 -0.98 -13.13 -24.75
C ALA A 124 -0.73 -13.40 -23.25
N GLY A 125 -1.27 -12.55 -22.38
CA GLY A 125 -1.09 -12.64 -20.94
C GLY A 125 0.21 -12.04 -20.40
N THR A 126 1.19 -11.73 -21.25
CA THR A 126 2.38 -10.96 -20.87
C THR A 126 2.04 -9.47 -20.69
N TYR A 127 2.98 -8.72 -20.11
CA TYR A 127 2.75 -7.33 -19.75
C TYR A 127 3.70 -6.38 -20.49
N TYR A 128 3.32 -5.12 -20.60
CA TYR A 128 4.20 -4.02 -20.99
C TYR A 128 3.93 -2.81 -20.10
N VAL A 129 4.75 -1.77 -20.22
CA VAL A 129 4.57 -0.54 -19.46
C VAL A 129 4.11 0.55 -20.41
N LEU A 130 3.01 1.22 -20.07
CA LEU A 130 2.48 2.39 -20.75
C LEU A 130 2.20 3.44 -19.69
N ASP A 131 2.66 4.68 -19.86
CA ASP A 131 2.45 5.76 -18.89
C ASP A 131 2.77 5.37 -17.43
N LYS A 132 3.88 4.62 -17.26
CA LYS A 132 4.36 4.02 -15.99
C LYS A 132 3.55 2.85 -15.44
N VAL A 133 2.32 2.63 -15.90
CA VAL A 133 1.48 1.52 -15.44
C VAL A 133 1.71 0.25 -16.25
N VAL A 134 1.52 -0.88 -15.60
CA VAL A 134 1.67 -2.22 -16.18
C VAL A 134 0.37 -2.59 -16.89
N ILE A 135 0.45 -2.88 -18.18
CA ILE A 135 -0.68 -3.23 -19.05
C ILE A 135 -0.54 -4.68 -19.51
N LYS A 136 -1.60 -5.47 -19.37
CA LYS A 136 -1.70 -6.86 -19.81
C LYS A 136 -2.12 -6.94 -21.28
N ARG A 137 -1.42 -7.76 -22.06
CA ARG A 137 -1.80 -8.09 -23.42
C ARG A 137 -2.91 -9.13 -23.42
N ILE A 138 -4.01 -8.86 -24.12
CA ILE A 138 -5.10 -9.83 -24.31
C ILE A 138 -4.78 -10.77 -25.47
N GLN A 139 -4.09 -10.27 -26.50
CA GLN A 139 -3.66 -11.03 -27.67
C GLN A 139 -2.13 -11.03 -27.81
N PRO A 140 -1.56 -12.01 -28.55
CA PRO A 140 -0.13 -11.99 -28.88
C PRO A 140 0.25 -10.70 -29.61
N GLN A 141 1.35 -10.11 -29.18
CA GLN A 141 1.91 -8.90 -29.77
C GLN A 141 2.77 -9.26 -30.97
N ASN A 142 2.43 -8.72 -32.13
CA ASN A 142 3.20 -8.92 -33.35
C ASN A 142 3.97 -7.66 -33.75
N CYS A 143 5.09 -7.89 -34.42
CA CYS A 143 5.80 -6.90 -35.22
C CYS A 143 5.51 -7.17 -36.70
N SER A 144 5.38 -6.11 -37.49
CA SER A 144 5.31 -6.16 -38.95
C SER A 144 6.03 -4.94 -39.50
N ASN A 145 6.95 -5.14 -40.46
CA ASN A 145 7.75 -4.08 -41.07
C ASN A 145 8.45 -3.17 -40.03
N GLY A 146 8.96 -3.75 -38.95
CA GLY A 146 9.65 -3.02 -37.87
C GLY A 146 8.73 -2.25 -36.91
N ALA A 147 7.41 -2.31 -37.11
CA ALA A 147 6.42 -1.64 -36.28
C ALA A 147 5.62 -2.62 -35.42
N VAL A 148 5.47 -2.27 -34.14
CA VAL A 148 4.62 -2.98 -33.17
C VAL A 148 3.17 -2.77 -33.57
N GLN A 149 2.46 -3.85 -33.87
CA GLN A 149 1.05 -3.78 -34.30
C GLN A 149 0.15 -3.56 -33.08
N PRO A 150 -0.78 -2.58 -33.07
CA PRO A 150 -1.67 -2.40 -31.92
C PRO A 150 -2.50 -3.67 -31.70
N VAL A 151 -2.57 -4.13 -30.45
CA VAL A 151 -3.41 -5.28 -30.06
C VAL A 151 -4.25 -4.92 -28.84
N PRO A 152 -5.41 -5.58 -28.65
CA PRO A 152 -6.21 -5.39 -27.46
C PRO A 152 -5.40 -5.63 -26.18
N SER A 153 -5.54 -4.72 -25.23
CA SER A 153 -4.86 -4.76 -23.95
C SER A 153 -5.78 -4.24 -22.83
N SER A 154 -5.42 -4.55 -21.60
CA SER A 154 -6.17 -4.17 -20.40
C SER A 154 -5.21 -3.81 -19.28
N PRO A 155 -5.56 -2.91 -18.35
CA PRO A 155 -4.73 -2.63 -17.18
C PRO A 155 -4.35 -3.92 -16.44
N GLY A 156 -3.08 -4.03 -16.04
CA GLY A 156 -2.68 -5.00 -15.03
C GLY A 156 -3.34 -4.64 -13.72
N LEU A 157 -3.85 -5.63 -12.99
CA LEU A 157 -4.48 -5.42 -11.70
C LEU A 157 -3.72 -6.19 -10.64
N THR A 158 -3.50 -5.55 -9.50
CA THR A 158 -2.97 -6.18 -8.29
C THR A 158 -3.87 -5.82 -7.12
N THR A 159 -4.06 -6.76 -6.20
CA THR A 159 -4.80 -6.52 -4.96
C THR A 159 -3.82 -6.50 -3.80
N LEU A 160 -3.78 -5.38 -3.07
CA LEU A 160 -2.95 -5.24 -1.88
C LEU A 160 -3.82 -5.45 -0.64
N ASN A 161 -3.59 -6.54 0.08
CA ASN A 161 -4.29 -6.84 1.32
C ASN A 161 -3.33 -6.70 2.50
N TYR A 162 -3.46 -5.62 3.25
CA TYR A 162 -2.70 -5.38 4.48
C TYR A 162 -3.50 -5.88 5.68
N LYS A 163 -2.97 -6.83 6.43
CA LYS A 163 -3.46 -7.15 7.77
C LYS A 163 -2.58 -6.42 8.78
N ILE A 164 -3.20 -5.54 9.56
CA ILE A 164 -2.51 -4.72 10.54
C ILE A 164 -3.10 -5.01 11.91
N ASN A 165 -2.23 -5.24 12.88
CA ASN A 165 -2.61 -5.51 14.26
C ASN A 165 -1.84 -4.59 15.21
N PHE A 166 -2.55 -3.84 16.04
CA PHE A 166 -2.02 -2.99 17.08
C PHE A 166 -2.17 -3.66 18.45
N LYS A 167 -1.15 -3.50 19.28
CA LYS A 167 -1.20 -3.77 20.71
C LYS A 167 -0.95 -2.46 21.45
N ILE A 168 -2.00 -1.91 22.04
CA ILE A 168 -1.97 -0.63 22.74
C ILE A 168 -1.91 -0.88 24.24
N LEU A 169 -0.90 -0.33 24.92
CA LEU A 169 -0.61 -0.60 26.34
C LEU A 169 -1.72 -0.09 27.27
N THR A 170 -2.40 0.99 26.89
CA THR A 170 -3.50 1.59 27.67
C THR A 170 -4.82 0.83 27.51
N GLY A 171 -4.87 -0.24 26.69
CA GLY A 171 -6.09 -1.02 26.45
C GLY A 171 -7.11 -0.33 25.53
N GLN A 172 -6.79 0.85 25.00
CA GLN A 172 -7.65 1.55 24.06
C GLN A 172 -7.82 0.75 22.76
N THR A 173 -8.93 1.02 22.06
CA THR A 173 -9.24 0.42 20.76
C THR A 173 -9.28 1.50 19.70
N LEU A 174 -8.57 1.31 18.59
CA LEU A 174 -8.61 2.25 17.47
C LEU A 174 -10.03 2.34 16.89
N CYS A 175 -10.49 3.57 16.64
CA CYS A 175 -11.72 3.83 15.90
C CYS A 175 -11.51 3.78 14.39
N TYR A 176 -12.61 3.76 13.64
CA TYR A 176 -12.59 3.66 12.18
C TYR A 176 -11.85 4.82 11.51
N THR A 177 -11.91 6.03 12.08
CA THR A 177 -11.20 7.20 11.54
C THR A 177 -9.69 7.06 11.60
N HIS A 178 -9.12 6.44 12.65
CA HIS A 178 -7.69 6.12 12.70
C HIS A 178 -7.30 5.16 11.55
N TRP A 179 -8.15 4.17 11.27
CA TRP A 179 -7.92 3.25 10.17
C TRP A 179 -8.01 3.93 8.80
N ILE A 180 -8.93 4.89 8.61
CA ILE A 180 -8.97 5.72 7.39
C ILE A 180 -7.66 6.51 7.25
N THR A 181 -7.18 7.17 8.31
CA THR A 181 -5.92 7.93 8.28
C THR A 181 -4.74 7.05 7.89
N ILE A 182 -4.64 5.84 8.46
CA ILE A 182 -3.60 4.86 8.10
C ILE A 182 -3.74 4.44 6.64
N ALA A 183 -4.96 4.13 6.20
CA ALA A 183 -5.23 3.69 4.82
C ALA A 183 -4.82 4.78 3.81
N ASP A 184 -5.29 6.00 3.99
CA ASP A 184 -5.00 7.12 3.10
C ASP A 184 -3.51 7.44 3.04
N ALA A 185 -2.79 7.33 4.15
CA ALA A 185 -1.36 7.55 4.17
C ALA A 185 -0.56 6.44 3.45
N ILE A 186 -0.96 5.17 3.59
CA ILE A 186 -0.36 4.05 2.84
C ILE A 186 -0.61 4.25 1.34
N LYS A 187 -1.86 4.52 0.95
CA LYS A 187 -2.24 4.82 -0.44
C LYS A 187 -1.42 5.97 -1.02
N SER A 188 -1.35 7.10 -0.30
CA SER A 188 -0.59 8.28 -0.70
C SER A 188 0.89 7.95 -0.94
N ARG A 189 1.50 7.19 -0.02
CA ARG A 189 2.89 6.78 -0.12
C ARG A 189 3.14 5.90 -1.35
N ILE A 190 2.26 4.95 -1.66
CA ILE A 190 2.38 4.08 -2.85
C ILE A 190 2.12 4.87 -4.15
N SER A 191 1.14 5.77 -4.16
CA SER A 191 0.80 6.57 -5.34
C SER A 191 1.95 7.45 -5.83
N THR A 192 2.92 7.80 -4.97
CA THR A 192 4.14 8.53 -5.38
C THR A 192 4.94 7.81 -6.47
N ALA A 193 4.86 6.48 -6.55
CA ALA A 193 5.49 5.68 -7.60
C ALA A 193 4.74 5.72 -8.95
N GLY A 194 3.56 6.35 -9.00
CA GLY A 194 2.71 6.46 -10.19
C GLY A 194 1.65 5.37 -10.33
N SER A 195 1.45 4.52 -9.32
CA SER A 195 0.39 3.49 -9.35
C SER A 195 -0.99 4.12 -9.14
N ILE A 196 -2.00 3.60 -9.84
CA ILE A 196 -3.36 4.16 -9.84
C ILE A 196 -4.28 3.29 -8.98
N PHE A 197 -4.90 3.87 -7.95
CA PHE A 197 -5.82 3.17 -7.07
C PHE A 197 -7.25 3.25 -7.61
N LEU A 198 -7.91 2.11 -7.75
CA LEU A 198 -9.28 1.98 -8.27
C LEU A 198 -10.35 2.24 -7.18
N GLY A 199 -10.09 3.21 -6.30
CA GLY A 199 -10.93 3.55 -5.16
C GLY A 199 -10.16 3.83 -3.87
N ASN A 200 -10.88 3.87 -2.76
CA ASN A 200 -10.30 3.97 -1.42
C ASN A 200 -10.05 2.57 -0.83
N GLY A 201 -9.23 2.50 0.21
CA GLY A 201 -9.00 1.26 0.93
C GLY A 201 -10.28 0.76 1.60
N VAL A 202 -10.63 -0.51 1.36
CA VAL A 202 -11.74 -1.16 2.07
C VAL A 202 -11.20 -1.67 3.40
N ILE A 203 -11.73 -1.13 4.50
CA ILE A 203 -11.30 -1.45 5.87
C ILE A 203 -12.29 -2.42 6.49
N THR A 204 -11.81 -3.60 6.90
CA THR A 204 -12.63 -4.62 7.57
C THR A 204 -11.98 -5.05 8.88
N LYS A 205 -12.80 -5.37 9.89
CA LYS A 205 -12.32 -6.00 11.12
C LYS A 205 -12.36 -7.54 10.97
N PRO A 206 -11.53 -8.30 11.71
CA PRO A 206 -11.73 -9.73 11.84
C PRO A 206 -13.15 -10.04 12.32
N THR A 207 -13.74 -11.09 11.77
CA THR A 207 -14.96 -11.73 12.28
C THR A 207 -14.66 -12.50 13.55
#